data_AF-A0A256W677-F1
#
_entry.id   AF-A0A256W677-F1
#
_cell.length_a   1.000
_cell.length_b   1.000
_cell.length_c   1.000
_cell.angle_alpha   90.00
_cell.angle_beta   90.00
_cell.angle_gamma   90.00
#
_symmetry.space_group_name_H-M   'P 1'
#
loop_
_entity.id
_entity.type
_entity.pdbx_description
1 polymer ?
#
loop_
_entity_poly.entity_id
_entity_poly.type
_entity_poly.pdbx_seq_one_letter_code
_entity_poly.pdbx_strand_id
1 'polypeptide(L)'
;MLIPNWYNTKTTVKTKVKSSQKSSQKSSQKIIDLIKNDKFVTTEDMANSISISRRAIAKQIAKLKKEGIIERIGPDKGGYWKLLK
;
A
#
# COMPACT_ATOMS: atom_id res chain seq x y z
N MET A 1 33.20 -12.54 40.91
CA MET A 1 32.72 -13.23 39.68
C MET A 1 31.85 -12.26 38.89
N LEU A 2 32.06 -12.15 37.57
CA LEU A 2 31.57 -11.10 36.66
C LEU A 2 31.48 -11.71 35.24
N ILE A 3 30.63 -11.34 34.28
CA ILE A 3 29.48 -10.40 34.21
C ILE A 3 28.32 -11.15 33.51
N PRO A 4 27.03 -11.00 33.87
CA PRO A 4 25.95 -11.53 33.04
C PRO A 4 25.83 -10.72 31.74
N ASN A 5 26.25 -11.29 30.61
CA ASN A 5 26.20 -10.59 29.32
C ASN A 5 24.80 -10.69 28.69
N TRP A 6 24.07 -9.58 28.64
CA TRP A 6 22.73 -9.51 28.08
C TRP A 6 22.60 -8.63 26.83
N TYR A 7 21.85 -9.16 25.86
CA TYR A 7 21.33 -8.56 24.62
C TYR A 7 22.29 -7.71 23.74
N ASN A 8 22.75 -8.29 22.63
CA ASN A 8 23.14 -7.54 21.44
C ASN A 8 22.06 -7.64 20.35
N THR A 9 21.05 -6.75 20.40
CA THR A 9 19.89 -6.74 19.50
C THR A 9 19.85 -5.50 18.61
N LYS A 10 21.00 -5.06 18.06
CA LYS A 10 21.10 -3.80 17.29
C LYS A 10 21.26 -3.94 15.76
N THR A 11 21.24 -5.17 15.21
CA THR A 11 21.66 -5.41 13.81
C THR A 11 20.54 -5.81 12.84
N THR A 12 19.37 -6.28 13.31
CA THR A 12 18.34 -6.91 12.47
C THR A 12 17.29 -5.96 11.86
N VAL A 13 17.37 -4.65 12.11
CA VAL A 13 16.32 -3.70 11.70
C VAL A 13 16.60 -3.02 10.33
N LYS A 14 17.86 -2.79 9.96
CA LYS A 14 18.21 -1.92 8.82
C LYS A 14 17.95 -2.52 7.43
N THR A 15 17.99 -3.84 7.25
CA THR A 15 17.84 -4.48 5.92
C THR A 15 16.38 -4.66 5.47
N LYS A 16 15.42 -4.77 6.40
CA LYS A 16 13.98 -4.97 6.08
C LYS A 16 13.32 -3.75 5.43
N VAL A 17 13.85 -2.55 5.65
CA VAL A 17 13.26 -1.28 5.19
C VAL A 17 13.36 -1.13 3.67
N LYS A 18 14.51 -1.46 3.07
CA LYS A 18 14.83 -1.10 1.68
C LYS A 18 14.14 -1.99 0.63
N SER A 19 13.91 -3.27 0.93
CA SER A 19 13.12 -4.17 0.08
C SER A 19 11.61 -3.92 0.19
N SER A 20 11.13 -3.59 1.40
CA SER A 20 9.75 -3.20 1.70
C SER A 20 9.30 -1.96 0.91
N GLN A 21 10.14 -0.91 0.84
CA GLN A 21 9.81 0.30 0.08
C GLN A 21 9.64 0.01 -1.42
N LYS A 22 10.57 -0.73 -2.05
CA LYS A 22 10.55 -0.97 -3.51
C LYS A 22 9.37 -1.84 -3.95
N SER A 23 8.90 -2.78 -3.13
CA SER A 23 7.69 -3.57 -3.41
C SER A 23 6.40 -2.78 -3.13
N SER A 24 6.38 -1.93 -2.09
CA SER A 24 5.28 -1.01 -1.84
C SER A 24 5.10 -0.01 -2.99
N GLN A 25 6.18 0.58 -3.52
CA GLN A 25 6.10 1.54 -4.64
C GLN A 25 5.51 0.88 -5.90
N LYS A 26 5.94 -0.34 -6.24
CA LYS A 26 5.38 -1.10 -7.38
C LYS A 26 3.88 -1.38 -7.26
N SER A 27 3.41 -1.69 -6.06
CA SER A 27 1.97 -1.97 -5.81
C SER A 27 1.14 -0.69 -5.75
N SER A 28 1.67 0.40 -5.17
CA SER A 28 1.05 1.73 -5.23
C SER A 28 0.88 2.21 -6.68
N GLN A 29 1.91 2.06 -7.52
CA GLN A 29 1.85 2.46 -8.94
C GLN A 29 0.78 1.68 -9.71
N LYS A 30 0.75 0.34 -9.57
CA LYS A 30 -0.30 -0.49 -10.22
C LYS A 30 -1.72 -0.08 -9.84
N ILE A 31 -1.97 0.36 -8.60
CA ILE A 31 -3.29 0.86 -8.17
C ILE A 31 -3.64 2.16 -8.91
N ILE A 32 -2.69 3.08 -9.05
CA ILE A 32 -2.86 4.32 -9.83
C ILE A 32 -3.15 3.99 -11.30
N ASP A 33 -2.41 3.07 -11.89
CA ASP A 33 -2.57 2.67 -13.30
C ASP A 33 -3.95 2.01 -13.53
N LEU A 34 -4.42 1.18 -12.59
CA LEU A 34 -5.77 0.60 -12.63
C LEU A 34 -6.87 1.66 -12.53
N ILE A 35 -6.76 2.60 -11.57
CA ILE A 35 -7.72 3.71 -11.41
C ILE A 35 -7.73 4.63 -12.65
N LYS A 36 -6.59 4.78 -13.32
CA LYS A 36 -6.46 5.56 -14.56
C LYS A 36 -7.15 4.88 -15.75
N ASN A 37 -7.11 3.54 -15.82
CA ASN A 37 -7.78 2.76 -16.85
C ASN A 37 -9.29 2.64 -16.58
N ASP A 38 -9.68 2.40 -15.32
CA ASP A 38 -11.07 2.38 -14.88
C ASP A 38 -11.23 3.06 -13.51
N LYS A 39 -11.93 4.20 -13.50
CA LYS A 39 -12.26 4.95 -12.29
C LYS A 39 -13.30 4.26 -11.40
N PHE A 40 -14.05 3.28 -11.90
CA PHE A 40 -15.04 2.52 -11.13
C PHE A 40 -14.46 1.23 -10.51
N VAL A 41 -13.18 0.91 -10.79
CA VAL A 41 -12.52 -0.32 -10.35
C VAL A 41 -12.65 -0.54 -8.84
N THR A 42 -13.08 -1.74 -8.45
CA THR A 42 -13.30 -2.04 -7.03
C THR A 42 -12.00 -2.46 -6.33
N THR A 43 -11.99 -2.40 -5.00
CA THR A 43 -10.91 -2.93 -4.16
C THR A 43 -10.66 -4.44 -4.41
N GLU A 44 -11.67 -5.16 -4.88
CA GLU A 44 -11.59 -6.58 -5.23
C GLU A 44 -10.92 -6.80 -6.58
N ASP A 45 -11.31 -6.04 -7.60
CA ASP A 45 -10.65 -6.08 -8.92
C ASP A 45 -9.17 -5.72 -8.80
N MET A 46 -8.85 -4.65 -8.05
CA MET A 46 -7.45 -4.29 -7.77
C MET A 46 -6.67 -5.42 -7.06
N ALA A 47 -7.30 -6.15 -6.13
CA ALA A 47 -6.69 -7.27 -5.43
C ALA A 47 -6.38 -8.42 -6.39
N ASN A 48 -7.33 -8.74 -7.27
CA ASN A 48 -7.21 -9.78 -8.28
C ASN A 48 -6.13 -9.44 -9.32
N SER A 49 -6.20 -8.26 -9.95
CA SER A 49 -5.25 -7.80 -10.97
C SER A 49 -3.81 -7.64 -10.47
N ILE A 50 -3.61 -7.31 -9.19
CA ILE A 50 -2.27 -7.18 -8.59
C ILE A 50 -1.83 -8.49 -7.92
N SER A 51 -2.75 -9.44 -7.76
CA SER A 51 -2.56 -10.73 -7.08
C SER A 51 -2.05 -10.57 -5.64
N ILE A 52 -2.66 -9.65 -4.88
CA ILE A 52 -2.38 -9.42 -3.46
C ILE A 52 -3.68 -9.35 -2.65
N SER A 53 -3.60 -9.64 -1.34
CA SER A 53 -4.81 -9.65 -0.49
C SER A 53 -5.54 -8.30 -0.45
N ARG A 54 -6.88 -8.33 -0.32
CA ARG A 54 -7.72 -7.13 -0.11
C ARG A 54 -7.21 -6.23 1.03
N ARG A 55 -6.66 -6.82 2.11
CA ARG A 55 -6.04 -6.08 3.22
C ARG A 55 -4.78 -5.32 2.81
N ALA A 56 -3.97 -5.88 1.91
CA ALA A 56 -2.80 -5.20 1.35
C ALA A 56 -3.22 -4.05 0.42
N ILE A 57 -4.21 -4.25 -0.45
CA ILE A 57 -4.79 -3.17 -1.27
C ILE A 57 -5.33 -2.06 -0.39
N ALA A 58 -6.18 -2.36 0.59
CA ALA A 58 -6.76 -1.36 1.50
C ALA A 58 -5.68 -0.53 2.22
N LYS A 59 -4.57 -1.16 2.63
CA LYS A 59 -3.41 -0.46 3.20
C LYS A 59 -2.73 0.49 2.20
N GLN A 60 -2.57 0.08 0.94
CA GLN A 60 -2.00 0.94 -0.11
C GLN A 60 -2.96 2.07 -0.51
N ILE A 61 -4.26 1.81 -0.64
CA ILE A 61 -5.29 2.83 -0.89
C ILE A 61 -5.29 3.86 0.25
N ALA A 62 -5.27 3.43 1.51
CA ALA A 62 -5.23 4.34 2.66
C ALA A 62 -3.97 5.22 2.65
N LYS A 63 -2.83 4.67 2.23
CA LYS A 63 -1.59 5.43 2.02
C LYS A 63 -1.73 6.45 0.89
N LEU A 64 -2.21 6.04 -0.30
CA LEU A 64 -2.40 6.92 -1.45
C LEU A 64 -3.43 8.04 -1.17
N LYS A 65 -4.47 7.75 -0.39
CA LYS A 65 -5.41 8.76 0.14
C LYS A 65 -4.71 9.75 1.07
N LYS A 66 -3.91 9.26 2.03
CA LYS A 66 -3.14 10.11 2.95
C LYS A 66 -2.08 10.98 2.24
N GLU A 67 -1.52 10.48 1.15
CA GLU A 67 -0.57 11.19 0.29
C GLU A 67 -1.27 12.16 -0.69
N GLY A 68 -2.60 12.23 -0.70
CA GLY A 68 -3.37 13.13 -1.57
C GLY A 68 -3.29 12.77 -3.05
N ILE A 69 -3.07 11.49 -3.39
CA ILE A 69 -2.91 11.02 -4.78
C ILE A 69 -4.24 10.54 -5.35
N ILE A 70 -5.03 9.82 -4.54
CA ILE A 70 -6.36 9.31 -4.92
C ILE A 70 -7.41 9.69 -3.89
N GLU A 71 -8.64 9.88 -4.34
CA GLU A 71 -9.82 10.09 -3.51
C GLU A 71 -10.98 9.23 -4.02
N ARG A 72 -11.96 8.90 -3.17
CA ARG A 72 -13.20 8.26 -3.61
C ARG A 72 -14.33 9.28 -3.52
N ILE A 73 -14.95 9.58 -4.66
CA ILE A 73 -15.98 10.61 -4.81
C ILE A 73 -17.32 9.94 -5.12
N GLY A 74 -18.37 10.32 -4.39
CA GLY A 74 -19.74 9.83 -4.63
C GLY A 74 -20.22 8.78 -3.61
N PRO A 75 -21.45 8.27 -3.78
CA PRO A 75 -22.13 7.42 -2.81
C PRO A 75 -21.52 6.02 -2.71
N ASP A 76 -21.85 5.26 -1.65
CA ASP A 76 -21.26 3.93 -1.45
C ASP A 76 -21.55 2.93 -2.57
N LYS A 77 -22.69 3.06 -3.25
CA LYS A 77 -23.06 2.29 -4.44
C LYS A 77 -23.03 3.18 -5.70
N GLY A 78 -21.83 3.51 -6.18
CA GLY A 78 -21.64 4.30 -7.41
C GLY A 78 -20.50 5.32 -7.37
N GLY A 79 -19.88 5.55 -6.21
CA GLY A 79 -18.73 6.42 -6.07
C GLY A 79 -17.48 5.87 -6.76
N TYR A 80 -16.80 6.74 -7.51
CA TYR A 80 -15.63 6.44 -8.33
C TYR A 80 -14.34 6.94 -7.68
N TRP A 81 -13.21 6.38 -8.11
CA TRP A 81 -11.88 6.85 -7.76
C TRP A 81 -11.46 8.03 -8.63
N LYS A 82 -11.10 9.13 -7.98
CA LYS A 82 -10.53 10.33 -8.60
C LYS A 82 -9.03 10.37 -8.34
N LEU A 83 -8.24 10.56 -9.39
CA LEU A 83 -6.84 10.97 -9.27
C LEU A 83 -6.78 12.48 -9.02
N LEU A 84 -6.00 12.89 -8.04
CA LEU A 84 -5.78 14.30 -7.66
C LEU A 84 -4.49 14.88 -8.26
N LYS A 85 -3.68 14.04 -8.92
CA LYS A 85 -2.37 14.36 -9.47
C LYS A 85 -2.11 13.61 -10.78
#